data_AF-A0A2V7QEQ5-F1
#
_entry.id   AF-A0A2V7QEQ5-F1
#
_cell.length_a   1.000
_cell.length_b   1.000
_cell.length_c   1.000
_cell.angle_alpha   90.00
_cell.angle_beta   90.00
_cell.angle_gamma   90.00
#
_symmetry.space_group_name_H-M   'P 1'
#
loop_
_entity.id
_entity.type
_entity.pdbx_description
1 polymer ?
#
loop_
_entity_poly.entity_id
_entity_poly.type
_entity_poly.pdbx_seq_one_letter_code
_entity_poly.pdbx_strand_id
1 'polypeptide(L)'
;MEVTAAAPGVVIGHTLQLTVTVRDGAGHELADRPVTWTSNAPTQAPVSPAGLVTGMALSDTVVITATSEGKSGSARLAVVIDLAGEWNFTEQLSGRHQQRALTCSDTGSYLFTQSGADIGGTTAQIGTCVGSLTGRDNTQWPTPLADGRLSSTRVSFRNDPGCLYEGDVTGPPAARLSGTVSCASFQDTTSGTWEAVLGGAPVASVTVRWDV
;
A
#
# COMPACT_ATOMS: atom_id res chain seq x y z
N MET A 1 28.14 -19.59 10.06
CA MET A 1 26.69 -19.75 9.82
C MET A 1 26.21 -18.49 9.14
N GLU A 2 25.52 -18.65 8.02
CA GLU A 2 25.07 -17.56 7.17
C GLU A 2 23.57 -17.70 6.95
N VAL A 3 22.84 -16.59 7.02
CA VAL A 3 21.39 -16.53 6.79
C VAL A 3 21.14 -15.53 5.69
N THR A 4 20.47 -15.97 4.62
CA THR A 4 20.17 -15.14 3.45
C THR A 4 18.67 -15.06 3.22
N ALA A 5 18.21 -13.89 2.78
CA ALA A 5 16.84 -13.63 2.38
C ALA A 5 16.84 -13.17 0.91
N ALA A 6 15.83 -13.59 0.14
CA ALA A 6 15.69 -13.17 -1.26
C ALA A 6 15.21 -11.72 -1.42
N ALA A 7 14.70 -11.11 -0.33
CA ALA A 7 14.20 -9.75 -0.28
C ALA A 7 14.56 -9.10 1.06
N PRO A 8 14.67 -7.76 1.13
CA PRO A 8 14.97 -7.03 2.37
C PRO A 8 13.79 -7.00 3.36
N GLY A 9 12.62 -7.51 2.98
CA GLY A 9 11.44 -7.52 3.83
C GLY A 9 10.36 -8.48 3.35
N VAL A 10 9.33 -8.65 4.17
CA VAL A 10 8.14 -9.46 3.88
C VAL A 10 6.91 -8.56 3.85
N VAL A 11 6.07 -8.73 2.84
CA VAL A 11 4.80 -7.98 2.74
C VAL A 11 3.80 -8.55 3.74
N ILE A 12 3.01 -7.70 4.39
CA ILE A 12 1.91 -8.14 5.27
C ILE A 12 0.98 -9.07 4.49
N GLY A 13 0.63 -10.22 5.08
CA GLY A 13 -0.20 -11.25 4.44
C GLY A 13 0.58 -12.21 3.53
N HIS A 14 1.87 -11.96 3.29
CA HIS A 14 2.75 -12.82 2.50
C HIS A 14 3.78 -13.55 3.37
N THR A 15 4.54 -14.43 2.73
CA THR A 15 5.65 -15.17 3.36
C THR A 15 6.96 -14.95 2.63
N LEU A 16 8.08 -15.10 3.35
CA LEU A 16 9.44 -15.03 2.84
C LEU A 16 10.23 -16.22 3.38
N GLN A 17 10.79 -17.03 2.48
CA GLN A 17 11.65 -18.15 2.85
C GLN A 17 13.07 -17.65 3.10
N LEU A 18 13.63 -18.01 4.26
CA LEU A 18 15.05 -17.82 4.56
C LEU A 18 15.85 -19.06 4.17
N THR A 19 17.07 -18.85 3.72
CA THR A 19 18.05 -19.93 3.51
C THR A 19 19.15 -19.80 4.54
N VAL A 20 19.65 -20.95 5.03
CA VAL A 20 20.71 -21.02 6.03
C VAL A 20 21.80 -21.95 5.55
N THR A 21 23.05 -21.51 5.65
CA THR A 21 24.22 -22.31 5.34
C THR A 21 25.10 -22.44 6.59
N VAL A 22 25.31 -23.68 7.03
CA VAL A 22 26.19 -24.02 8.16
C VAL A 22 27.50 -24.53 7.59
N ARG A 23 28.64 -24.02 8.10
CA ARG A 23 29.97 -24.42 7.65
C ARG A 23 30.84 -24.83 8.84
N ASP A 24 31.76 -25.77 8.61
CA ASP A 24 32.78 -26.15 9.58
C ASP A 24 33.92 -25.10 9.67
N GLY A 25 34.93 -25.37 10.51
CA GLY A 25 36.09 -24.50 10.67
C GLY A 25 37.02 -24.42 9.44
N ALA A 26 36.88 -25.36 8.49
CA ALA A 26 37.61 -25.38 7.23
C ALA A 26 36.81 -24.73 6.07
N GLY A 27 35.56 -24.32 6.31
CA GLY A 27 34.69 -23.68 5.33
C GLY A 27 33.80 -24.65 4.53
N HIS A 28 33.83 -25.96 4.80
CA HIS A 28 32.95 -26.92 4.15
C HIS A 28 31.53 -26.81 4.68
N GLU A 29 30.55 -26.89 3.79
CA GLU A 29 29.14 -26.90 4.17
C GLU A 29 28.79 -28.20 4.92
N LEU A 30 28.05 -28.04 6.00
CA LEU A 30 27.55 -29.14 6.82
C LEU A 30 26.06 -29.33 6.53
N ALA A 31 25.73 -30.30 5.68
CA ALA A 31 24.37 -30.80 5.55
C ALA A 31 23.96 -31.51 6.86
N ASP A 32 22.67 -31.56 7.17
CA ASP A 32 22.09 -32.28 8.32
C ASP A 32 22.37 -31.72 9.73
N ARG A 33 22.79 -30.45 9.82
CA ARG A 33 22.86 -29.76 11.11
C ARG A 33 21.50 -29.16 11.46
N PRO A 34 20.88 -29.54 12.60
CA PRO A 34 19.57 -28.99 12.97
C PRO A 34 19.70 -27.48 13.22
N VAL A 35 18.73 -26.73 12.70
CA VAL A 35 18.64 -25.28 12.87
C VAL A 35 17.37 -24.93 13.62
N THR A 36 17.51 -24.15 14.68
CA THR A 36 16.39 -23.52 15.38
C THR A 36 16.26 -22.07 14.96
N TRP A 37 15.03 -21.61 14.78
CA TRP A 37 14.73 -20.25 14.33
C TRP A 37 14.01 -19.47 15.44
N THR A 38 14.38 -18.20 15.59
CA THR A 38 13.69 -17.26 16.49
C THR A 38 13.49 -15.91 15.80
N SER A 39 12.42 -15.23 16.17
CA SER A 39 12.13 -13.85 15.78
C SER A 39 12.14 -12.97 17.02
N ASN A 40 12.74 -11.78 16.94
CA ASN A 40 12.65 -10.79 18.03
C ASN A 40 11.27 -10.11 18.09
N ALA A 41 10.44 -10.25 17.06
CA ALA A 41 9.10 -9.66 16.96
C ALA A 41 8.10 -10.67 16.39
N PRO A 42 7.80 -11.77 17.11
CA PRO A 42 6.97 -12.87 16.59
C PRO A 42 5.51 -12.48 16.33
N THR A 43 5.01 -11.35 16.86
CA THR A 43 3.68 -10.82 16.54
C THR A 43 3.65 -10.03 15.23
N GLN A 44 4.80 -9.58 14.73
CA GLN A 44 4.95 -8.83 13.47
C GLN A 44 5.45 -9.73 12.34
N ALA A 45 6.43 -10.59 12.64
CA ALA A 45 6.94 -11.58 11.71
C ALA A 45 7.38 -12.87 12.43
N PRO A 46 6.45 -13.81 12.70
CA PRO A 46 6.83 -15.13 13.16
C PRO A 46 7.62 -15.88 12.08
N VAL A 47 8.49 -16.79 12.54
CA VAL A 47 9.27 -17.69 11.68
C VAL A 47 8.95 -19.13 12.07
N SER A 48 8.71 -19.99 11.08
CA SER A 48 8.47 -21.42 11.29
C SER A 48 9.79 -22.19 11.52
N PRO A 49 9.73 -23.45 11.99
CA PRO A 49 10.92 -24.31 12.08
C PRO A 49 11.64 -24.52 10.73
N ALA A 50 10.95 -24.36 9.60
CA ALA A 50 11.53 -24.45 8.26
C ALA A 50 12.18 -23.15 7.77
N GLY A 51 12.22 -22.08 8.58
CA GLY A 51 12.75 -20.77 8.18
C GLY A 51 11.80 -19.95 7.31
N LEU A 52 10.51 -20.32 7.23
CA LEU A 52 9.48 -19.54 6.55
C LEU A 52 8.99 -18.42 7.48
N VAL A 53 9.19 -17.17 7.08
CA VAL A 53 8.75 -15.96 7.80
C VAL A 53 7.40 -15.50 7.25
N THR A 54 6.44 -15.13 8.11
CA THR A 54 5.12 -14.61 7.70
C THR A 54 4.99 -13.15 8.09
N GLY A 55 4.61 -12.25 7.18
CA GLY A 55 4.35 -10.84 7.52
C GLY A 55 2.97 -10.67 8.15
N MET A 56 2.91 -10.26 9.41
CA MET A 56 1.65 -10.13 10.18
C MET A 56 1.30 -8.67 10.50
N ALA A 57 2.30 -7.85 10.81
CA ALA A 57 2.09 -6.43 11.14
C ALA A 57 3.33 -5.60 10.81
N LEU A 58 3.12 -4.31 10.48
CA LEU A 58 4.17 -3.39 10.06
C LEU A 58 5.34 -3.36 11.05
N SER A 59 6.55 -3.32 10.50
CA SER A 59 7.79 -3.24 11.27
C SER A 59 8.92 -2.69 10.42
N ASP A 60 9.59 -1.63 10.88
CA ASP A 60 10.78 -1.13 10.20
C ASP A 60 11.96 -2.10 10.32
N THR A 61 11.99 -2.92 11.38
CA THR A 61 13.08 -3.88 11.61
C THR A 61 12.64 -5.06 12.48
N VAL A 62 12.74 -6.25 11.91
CA VAL A 62 12.68 -7.55 12.57
C VAL A 62 14.02 -8.26 12.34
N VAL A 63 14.52 -8.93 13.38
CA VAL A 63 15.71 -9.77 13.31
C VAL A 63 15.30 -11.23 13.50
N ILE A 64 15.53 -12.02 12.45
CA ILE A 64 15.32 -13.46 12.47
C ILE A 64 16.68 -14.12 12.71
N THR A 65 16.78 -14.94 13.75
CA THR A 65 18.02 -15.62 14.15
C THR A 65 17.89 -17.11 13.94
N ALA A 66 18.86 -17.67 13.23
CA ALA A 66 19.05 -19.10 13.09
C ALA A 66 20.16 -19.53 14.07
N THR A 67 19.96 -20.64 14.79
CA THR A 67 20.95 -21.20 15.71
C THR A 67 21.16 -22.68 15.44
N SER A 68 22.42 -23.10 15.40
CA SER A 68 22.81 -24.51 15.29
C SER A 68 24.04 -24.74 16.17
N GLU A 69 23.94 -25.71 17.10
CA GLU A 69 25.07 -26.13 17.95
C GLU A 69 25.78 -24.98 18.70
N GLY A 70 25.00 -23.99 19.18
CA GLY A 70 25.51 -22.82 19.89
C GLY A 70 26.15 -21.74 18.99
N LYS A 71 26.11 -21.90 17.66
CA LYS A 71 26.47 -20.88 16.68
C LYS A 71 25.19 -20.28 16.11
N SER A 72 25.23 -18.98 15.81
CA SER A 72 24.07 -18.26 15.27
C SER A 72 24.43 -17.42 14.06
N GLY A 73 23.45 -17.20 13.20
CA GLY A 73 23.44 -16.20 12.13
C GLY A 73 22.08 -15.52 12.09
N SER A 74 21.98 -14.33 11.49
CA SER A 74 20.72 -13.60 11.47
C SER A 74 20.47 -12.86 10.16
N ALA A 75 19.19 -12.67 9.84
CA ALA A 75 18.70 -11.79 8.80
C ALA A 75 17.91 -10.63 9.42
N ARG A 76 18.15 -9.43 8.91
CA ARG A 76 17.36 -8.23 9.24
C ARG A 76 16.35 -8.01 8.12
N LEU A 77 15.08 -7.90 8.48
CA LEU A 77 13.97 -7.75 7.54
C LEU A 77 13.08 -6.58 7.98
N ALA A 78 12.41 -5.94 7.04
CA ALA A 78 11.23 -5.11 7.34
C ALA A 78 9.94 -5.90 7.09
N VAL A 79 8.85 -5.53 7.77
CA VAL A 79 7.49 -5.97 7.44
C VAL A 79 6.75 -4.77 6.86
N VAL A 80 6.37 -4.86 5.59
CA VAL A 80 5.95 -3.70 4.79
C VAL A 80 4.54 -3.88 4.20
N ILE A 81 3.95 -2.75 3.81
CA ILE A 81 2.77 -2.71 2.94
C ILE A 81 3.27 -2.46 1.52
N ASP A 82 2.71 -3.21 0.57
CA ASP A 82 2.89 -2.98 -0.86
C ASP A 82 1.57 -2.49 -1.46
N LEU A 83 1.59 -1.29 -2.03
CA LEU A 83 0.49 -0.66 -2.76
C LEU A 83 0.73 -0.67 -4.27
N ALA A 84 1.87 -1.16 -4.75
CA ALA A 84 2.15 -1.17 -6.18
C ALA A 84 1.12 -2.01 -6.96
N GLY A 85 0.71 -1.50 -8.10
CA GLY A 85 -0.30 -2.15 -8.95
C GLY A 85 -1.46 -1.23 -9.31
N GLU A 86 -2.44 -1.82 -9.98
CA GLU A 86 -3.64 -1.13 -10.43
C GLU A 86 -4.67 -1.07 -9.30
N TRP A 87 -5.31 0.08 -9.10
CA TRP A 87 -6.36 0.29 -8.12
C TRP A 87 -7.53 1.02 -8.76
N ASN A 88 -8.71 0.43 -8.74
CA ASN A 88 -9.92 1.07 -9.25
C ASN A 88 -10.56 1.91 -8.15
N PHE A 89 -10.85 3.18 -8.44
CA PHE A 89 -11.41 4.10 -7.47
C PHE A 89 -12.79 4.63 -7.86
N THR A 90 -13.53 5.03 -6.83
CA THR A 90 -14.71 5.89 -6.91
C THR A 90 -14.51 7.06 -5.96
N GLU A 91 -14.94 8.24 -6.36
CA GLU A 91 -14.93 9.41 -5.49
C GLU A 91 -16.21 10.24 -5.64
N GLN A 92 -16.54 10.93 -4.56
CA GLN A 92 -17.63 11.90 -4.53
C GLN A 92 -17.10 13.18 -3.93
N LEU A 93 -17.09 14.26 -4.73
CA LEU A 93 -16.68 15.58 -4.28
C LEU A 93 -17.86 16.54 -4.29
N SER A 94 -17.84 17.49 -3.36
CA SER A 94 -18.77 18.61 -3.35
C SER A 94 -18.06 19.90 -2.96
N GLY A 95 -18.57 21.02 -3.43
CA GLY A 95 -17.98 22.31 -3.12
C GLY A 95 -18.49 23.41 -4.01
N ARG A 96 -17.61 24.36 -4.30
CA ARG A 96 -17.90 25.43 -5.26
C ARG A 96 -16.88 25.42 -6.38
N HIS A 97 -17.31 25.92 -7.53
CA HIS A 97 -16.45 26.31 -8.64
C HIS A 97 -17.05 27.54 -9.32
N GLN A 98 -16.25 28.60 -9.41
CA GLN A 98 -16.65 29.96 -9.77
C GLN A 98 -17.89 30.41 -8.99
N GLN A 99 -17.89 30.26 -7.65
CA GLN A 99 -18.99 30.61 -6.75
C GLN A 99 -20.28 29.78 -6.89
N ARG A 100 -20.30 28.77 -7.75
CA ARG A 100 -21.47 27.90 -7.98
C ARG A 100 -21.29 26.55 -7.32
N ALA A 101 -22.36 26.02 -6.73
CA ALA A 101 -22.35 24.67 -6.17
C ALA A 101 -22.04 23.63 -7.25
N LEU A 102 -21.19 22.67 -6.90
CA LEU A 102 -20.73 21.59 -7.77
C LEU A 102 -20.70 20.29 -6.96
N THR A 103 -21.18 19.20 -7.57
CA THR A 103 -21.00 17.83 -7.08
C THR A 103 -20.39 17.00 -8.19
N CYS A 104 -19.30 16.28 -7.90
CA CYS A 104 -18.64 15.37 -8.84
C CYS A 104 -18.79 13.94 -8.34
N SER A 105 -19.05 13.02 -9.26
CA SER A 105 -19.05 11.58 -9.01
C SER A 105 -18.18 10.96 -10.08
N ASP A 106 -16.99 10.55 -9.67
CA ASP A 106 -15.94 10.16 -10.58
C ASP A 106 -15.49 8.74 -10.30
N THR A 107 -15.08 8.05 -11.36
CA THR A 107 -14.52 6.71 -11.30
C THR A 107 -13.20 6.71 -12.05
N GLY A 108 -12.32 5.78 -11.74
CA GLY A 108 -11.04 5.74 -12.43
C GLY A 108 -10.12 4.65 -11.94
N SER A 109 -8.86 4.78 -12.32
CA SER A 109 -7.80 3.89 -11.89
C SER A 109 -6.57 4.67 -11.46
N TYR A 110 -5.88 4.17 -10.45
CA TYR A 110 -4.50 4.47 -10.16
C TYR A 110 -3.64 3.30 -10.64
N LEU A 111 -2.49 3.59 -11.23
CA LEU A 111 -1.42 2.62 -11.40
C LEU A 111 -0.28 3.06 -10.49
N PHE A 112 -0.23 2.55 -9.27
CA PHE A 112 0.78 2.93 -8.30
C PHE A 112 2.10 2.21 -8.54
N THR A 113 3.19 2.97 -8.40
CA THR A 113 4.54 2.44 -8.22
C THR A 113 4.99 2.78 -6.80
N GLN A 114 5.69 1.86 -6.13
CA GLN A 114 6.18 2.09 -4.78
C GLN A 114 7.68 1.84 -4.68
N SER A 115 8.38 2.77 -4.03
CA SER A 115 9.79 2.64 -3.66
C SER A 115 9.94 3.00 -2.17
N GLY A 116 9.99 1.99 -1.32
CA GLY A 116 9.95 2.20 0.13
C GLY A 116 8.66 2.90 0.55
N ALA A 117 8.78 4.11 1.11
CA ALA A 117 7.65 4.93 1.52
C ALA A 117 7.14 5.88 0.42
N ASP A 118 7.87 6.03 -0.69
CA ASP A 118 7.47 6.92 -1.78
C ASP A 118 6.49 6.21 -2.71
N ILE A 119 5.38 6.90 -3.03
CA ILE A 119 4.34 6.46 -3.96
C ILE A 119 4.39 7.36 -5.18
N GLY A 120 4.49 6.74 -6.36
CA GLY A 120 4.37 7.40 -7.65
C GLY A 120 3.35 6.68 -8.52
N GLY A 121 3.38 6.98 -9.81
CA GLY A 121 2.53 6.31 -10.79
C GLY A 121 1.65 7.28 -11.56
N THR A 122 0.52 6.80 -12.03
CA THR A 122 -0.43 7.59 -12.83
C THR A 122 -1.86 7.41 -12.35
N THR A 123 -2.71 8.39 -12.61
CA THR A 123 -4.16 8.32 -12.42
C THR A 123 -4.90 8.61 -13.71
N ALA A 124 -5.97 7.86 -13.97
CA ALA A 124 -6.91 8.14 -15.05
C ALA A 124 -8.32 8.20 -14.47
N GLN A 125 -9.12 9.15 -14.92
CA GLN A 125 -10.44 9.44 -14.38
C GLN A 125 -11.47 9.57 -15.48
N ILE A 126 -12.66 9.05 -15.23
CA ILE A 126 -13.87 9.20 -16.03
C ILE A 126 -14.97 9.66 -15.07
N GLY A 127 -15.59 10.80 -15.37
CA GLY A 127 -16.56 11.39 -14.46
C GLY A 127 -17.35 12.53 -15.06
N THR A 128 -18.27 13.06 -14.25
CA THR A 128 -19.01 14.26 -14.59
C THR A 128 -19.32 15.03 -13.32
N CYS A 129 -19.02 16.32 -13.34
CA CYS A 129 -19.43 17.23 -12.28
C CYS A 129 -20.74 17.94 -12.65
N VAL A 130 -21.74 17.87 -11.78
CA VAL A 130 -23.03 18.54 -11.94
C VAL A 130 -23.12 19.79 -11.08
N GLY A 131 -23.53 20.90 -11.70
CA GLY A 131 -23.79 22.18 -11.03
C GLY A 131 -25.13 22.77 -11.44
N SER A 132 -25.37 24.05 -11.13
CA SER A 132 -26.69 24.68 -11.28
C SER A 132 -27.23 24.85 -12.71
N LEU A 133 -26.43 24.62 -13.77
CA LEU A 133 -26.87 24.88 -15.15
C LEU A 133 -26.55 23.79 -16.19
N THR A 134 -25.56 22.91 -16.01
CA THR A 134 -25.28 21.71 -16.87
C THR A 134 -24.17 20.86 -16.24
N GLY A 135 -24.10 19.57 -16.60
CA GLY A 135 -22.97 18.69 -16.27
C GLY A 135 -21.73 19.05 -17.09
N ARG A 136 -20.56 19.04 -16.46
CA ARG A 136 -19.25 19.19 -17.11
C ARG A 136 -18.51 17.87 -17.04
N ASP A 137 -18.12 17.37 -18.21
CA ASP A 137 -17.17 16.27 -18.32
C ASP A 137 -15.82 16.72 -17.76
N ASN A 138 -15.28 15.95 -16.82
CA ASN A 138 -13.98 16.13 -16.19
C ASN A 138 -13.06 14.92 -16.46
N THR A 139 -13.35 14.13 -17.49
CA THR A 139 -12.52 12.99 -17.89
C THR A 139 -11.07 13.41 -18.10
N GLN A 140 -10.15 12.72 -17.43
CA GLN A 140 -8.71 12.95 -17.51
C GLN A 140 -8.00 11.67 -17.95
N TRP A 141 -7.20 11.80 -19.01
CA TRP A 141 -6.29 10.76 -19.47
C TRP A 141 -5.07 10.66 -18.54
N PRO A 142 -4.38 9.50 -18.49
CA PRO A 142 -3.37 9.23 -17.47
C PRO A 142 -2.43 10.42 -17.19
N THR A 143 -2.55 11.00 -15.99
CA THR A 143 -1.66 12.04 -15.49
C THR A 143 -0.76 11.49 -14.38
N PRO A 144 0.49 11.99 -14.23
CA PRO A 144 1.36 11.57 -13.15
C PRO A 144 0.78 11.91 -11.77
N LEU A 145 1.02 11.03 -10.82
CA LEU A 145 0.84 11.32 -9.41
C LEU A 145 2.06 12.06 -8.87
N ALA A 146 1.82 13.00 -7.96
CA ALA A 146 2.86 13.79 -7.31
C ALA A 146 2.81 13.62 -5.78
N ASP A 147 3.95 13.85 -5.13
CA ASP A 147 4.11 13.90 -3.66
C ASP A 147 3.54 12.69 -2.91
N GLY A 148 3.51 11.52 -3.55
CA GLY A 148 2.89 10.35 -2.96
C GLY A 148 3.74 9.75 -1.85
N ARG A 149 3.11 9.44 -0.71
CA ARG A 149 3.77 8.89 0.48
C ARG A 149 2.89 7.87 1.18
N LEU A 150 3.51 6.79 1.64
CA LEU A 150 2.97 5.83 2.59
C LEU A 150 3.67 6.02 3.93
N SER A 151 2.89 6.29 4.97
CA SER A 151 3.35 6.45 6.34
C SER A 151 2.52 5.55 7.24
N SER A 152 3.13 4.48 7.75
CA SER A 152 2.40 3.40 8.44
C SER A 152 1.27 2.86 7.54
N THR A 153 0.02 2.96 7.97
CA THR A 153 -1.16 2.57 7.20
C THR A 153 -1.85 3.73 6.50
N ARG A 154 -1.20 4.91 6.38
CA ARG A 154 -1.79 6.09 5.75
C ARG A 154 -1.10 6.42 4.45
N VAL A 155 -1.86 6.56 3.38
CA VAL A 155 -1.38 6.97 2.06
C VAL A 155 -1.82 8.41 1.79
N SER A 156 -0.93 9.20 1.20
CA SER A 156 -1.26 10.49 0.60
C SER A 156 -0.63 10.61 -0.77
N PHE A 157 -1.25 11.36 -1.68
CA PHE A 157 -0.71 11.70 -3.00
C PHE A 157 -1.50 12.86 -3.62
N ARG A 158 -1.00 13.42 -4.71
CA ARG A 158 -1.68 14.45 -5.50
C ARG A 158 -1.88 14.00 -6.94
N ASN A 159 -3.02 14.35 -7.52
CA ASN A 159 -3.20 14.33 -8.98
C ASN A 159 -2.83 15.69 -9.59
N ASP A 160 -2.74 15.77 -10.92
CA ASP A 160 -2.61 17.03 -11.67
C ASP A 160 -4.03 17.48 -12.12
N PRO A 161 -4.55 18.67 -11.73
CA PRO A 161 -3.83 19.86 -11.26
C PRO A 161 -3.90 20.16 -9.74
N GLY A 162 -3.86 19.15 -8.87
CA GLY A 162 -3.38 19.35 -7.49
C GLY A 162 -4.32 18.97 -6.35
N CYS A 163 -5.34 18.14 -6.58
CA CYS A 163 -6.14 17.61 -5.48
C CYS A 163 -5.26 16.73 -4.58
N LEU A 164 -5.31 16.98 -3.27
CA LEU A 164 -4.67 16.14 -2.27
C LEU A 164 -5.62 15.02 -1.88
N TYR A 165 -5.15 13.79 -2.06
CA TYR A 165 -5.78 12.57 -1.60
C TYR A 165 -5.07 12.11 -0.35
N GLU A 166 -5.84 11.81 0.69
CA GLU A 166 -5.37 11.19 1.91
C GLU A 166 -6.30 10.02 2.25
N GLY A 167 -5.77 8.90 2.69
CA GLY A 167 -6.58 7.74 3.05
C GLY A 167 -5.86 6.69 3.86
N ASP A 168 -6.66 5.78 4.41
CA ASP A 168 -6.19 4.65 5.20
C ASP A 168 -6.12 3.39 4.33
N VAL A 169 -5.09 2.59 4.55
CA VAL A 169 -4.85 1.29 3.91
C VAL A 169 -5.42 0.19 4.79
N THR A 170 -6.24 -0.69 4.21
CA THR A 170 -6.80 -1.85 4.93
C THR A 170 -6.67 -3.15 4.13
N GLY A 171 -6.67 -4.27 4.88
CA GLY A 171 -6.47 -5.63 4.36
C GLY A 171 -5.04 -6.14 4.54
N PRO A 172 -4.86 -7.41 4.95
CA PRO A 172 -3.61 -8.15 4.78
C PRO A 172 -3.74 -9.21 3.66
N PRO A 173 -3.11 -9.04 2.48
CA PRO A 173 -2.37 -7.87 2.02
C PRO A 173 -3.29 -6.68 1.75
N ALA A 174 -2.71 -5.50 1.51
CA ALA A 174 -3.45 -4.27 1.23
C ALA A 174 -4.44 -4.50 0.08
N ALA A 175 -5.72 -4.23 0.33
CA ALA A 175 -6.80 -4.55 -0.59
C ALA A 175 -7.78 -3.38 -0.79
N ARG A 176 -7.84 -2.44 0.16
CA ARG A 176 -8.70 -1.26 0.08
C ARG A 176 -7.98 -0.02 0.58
N LEU A 177 -8.26 1.09 -0.08
CA LEU A 177 -7.93 2.45 0.32
C LEU A 177 -9.23 3.21 0.51
N SER A 178 -9.31 4.05 1.53
CA SER A 178 -10.46 4.93 1.72
C SER A 178 -10.05 6.20 2.44
N GLY A 179 -10.60 7.33 2.05
CA GLY A 179 -10.32 8.57 2.76
C GLY A 179 -10.95 9.81 2.13
N THR A 180 -10.23 10.92 2.22
CA THR A 180 -10.69 12.24 1.81
C THR A 180 -9.88 12.78 0.64
N VAL A 181 -10.55 13.54 -0.21
CA VAL A 181 -9.94 14.32 -1.29
C VAL A 181 -10.22 15.80 -1.06
N SER A 182 -9.22 16.65 -1.30
CA SER A 182 -9.35 18.10 -1.21
C SER A 182 -8.65 18.79 -2.38
N CYS A 183 -9.41 19.58 -3.13
CA CYS A 183 -8.97 20.34 -4.28
C CYS A 183 -9.06 21.83 -3.95
N ALA A 184 -7.92 22.51 -3.87
CA ALA A 184 -7.87 23.95 -3.68
C ALA A 184 -7.51 24.65 -4.99
N SER A 185 -8.37 25.56 -5.44
CA SER A 185 -8.06 26.48 -6.54
C SER A 185 -8.10 27.92 -6.02
N PHE A 186 -7.57 28.89 -6.78
CA PHE A 186 -7.52 30.31 -6.41
C PHE A 186 -8.90 30.96 -6.12
N GLN A 187 -10.02 30.33 -6.49
CA GLN A 187 -11.36 30.91 -6.35
C GLN A 187 -12.36 30.06 -5.55
N ASP A 188 -12.16 28.74 -5.43
CA ASP A 188 -13.07 27.86 -4.69
C ASP A 188 -12.37 26.58 -4.16
N THR A 189 -13.03 25.96 -3.17
CA THR A 189 -12.66 24.66 -2.59
C THR A 189 -13.68 23.58 -2.97
N THR A 190 -13.17 22.42 -3.35
CA THR A 190 -13.97 21.20 -3.54
C THR A 190 -13.34 20.10 -2.69
N SER A 191 -14.16 19.36 -1.95
CA SER A 191 -13.68 18.28 -1.09
C SER A 191 -14.68 17.15 -1.02
N GLY A 192 -14.22 15.97 -0.63
CA GLY A 192 -15.07 14.81 -0.57
C GLY A 192 -14.37 13.57 -0.07
N THR A 193 -14.93 12.42 -0.42
CA THR A 193 -14.42 11.11 -0.04
C THR A 193 -14.14 10.26 -1.26
N TRP A 194 -13.17 9.37 -1.14
CA TRP A 194 -12.81 8.41 -2.17
C TRP A 194 -12.56 7.05 -1.55
N GLU A 195 -12.77 6.02 -2.36
CA GLU A 195 -12.38 4.64 -2.05
C GLU A 195 -11.69 4.06 -3.27
N ALA A 196 -10.70 3.19 -3.05
CA ALA A 196 -10.07 2.40 -4.11
C ALA A 196 -9.90 0.95 -3.68
N VAL A 197 -9.96 0.04 -4.66
CA VAL A 197 -9.77 -1.39 -4.48
C VAL A 197 -8.72 -1.89 -5.46
N LEU A 198 -7.91 -2.86 -5.04
CA LEU A 198 -6.90 -3.46 -5.91
C LEU A 198 -7.57 -4.09 -7.16
N GLY A 199 -7.00 -3.82 -8.34
CA GLY A 199 -7.53 -4.19 -9.65
C GLY A 199 -7.84 -5.68 -9.76
N GLY A 200 -9.07 -6.01 -10.18
CA GLY A 200 -9.60 -7.38 -10.23
C GLY A 200 -10.72 -7.68 -9.22
N ALA A 201 -10.91 -6.83 -8.20
CA ALA A 201 -12.10 -6.87 -7.34
C ALA A 201 -13.23 -5.99 -7.93
N PRO A 202 -14.51 -6.43 -7.92
CA PRO A 202 -15.61 -5.56 -8.32
C PRO A 202 -15.67 -4.35 -7.38
N VAL A 203 -15.57 -3.15 -7.95
CA VAL A 203 -15.89 -1.91 -7.23
C VAL A 203 -17.37 -2.00 -6.90
N ALA A 204 -17.71 -2.23 -5.63
CA ALA A 204 -19.09 -2.19 -5.19
C ALA A 204 -19.57 -0.75 -5.42
N SER A 205 -20.53 -0.57 -6.33
CA SER A 205 -21.21 0.70 -6.50
C SER A 205 -21.78 1.13 -5.15
N VAL A 206 -21.35 2.28 -4.64
CA VAL A 206 -21.91 2.87 -3.43
C VAL A 206 -23.36 3.29 -3.74
N THR A 207 -24.32 2.54 -3.22
CA THR A 207 -25.74 2.94 -3.26
C THR A 207 -25.99 3.94 -2.15
N VAL A 208 -26.09 5.23 -2.49
CA VAL A 208 -26.55 6.25 -1.54
C VAL A 208 -28.06 6.08 -1.34
N ARG A 209 -28.47 5.82 -0.08
CA ARG A 209 -29.87 5.92 0.32
C ARG A 209 -30.18 7.38 0.59
N TRP A 210 -31.18 7.91 -0.11
CA TRP A 210 -31.79 9.18 0.22
C TRP A 210 -32.75 8.96 1.39
N ASP A 211 -32.46 9.54 2.55
CA ASP A 211 -33.51 9.73 3.56
C ASP A 211 -34.39 10.88 3.08
N VAL A 212 -35.67 10.57 2.86
CA VAL A 212 -36.74 11.49 2.41
C VAL A 212 -37.19 12.39 3.56
#